data_AF-A0A1C6A6M2-F1
#
_entry.id   AF-A0A1C6A6M2-F1
#
_cell.length_a   1.000
_cell.length_b   1.000
_cell.length_c   1.000
_cell.angle_alpha   90.00
_cell.angle_beta   90.00
_cell.angle_gamma   90.00
#
_symmetry.space_group_name_H-M   'P 1'
#
loop_
_entity.id
_entity.type
_entity.pdbx_description
1 polymer ?
#
loop_
_entity_poly.entity_id
_entity_poly.type
_entity_poly.pdbx_seq_one_letter_code
_entity_poly.pdbx_strand_id
1 'polypeptide(L)'
;MKKWAKNPWVLGIGTTVIGGVLLSLLLDWIQGIDWLSTFKNVMRFIFNGVVSFLNFEIKVWWLLIAIAIIVVGLFVVAKISGSQSNNIPPTFLQYTKDYMLGYSWEWTYSKMYDGKYTISNLHPVCTKCGMRLKQGGLYGTEMECLRCNTTQNWEDSVEYDAQLLIEDNIRKNYSQNQ
;
A
#
# COMPACT_ATOMS: atom_id res chain seq x y z
N MET A 1 21.20 4.34 -2.83
CA MET A 1 21.55 2.99 -3.32
C MET A 1 21.51 2.00 -2.17
N LYS A 2 20.67 0.95 -2.29
CA LYS A 2 20.20 0.10 -1.17
C LYS A 2 21.31 -0.83 -0.64
N LYS A 3 21.38 -1.02 0.70
CA LYS A 3 22.35 -1.86 1.45
C LYS A 3 22.52 -3.30 0.94
N TRP A 4 21.57 -3.80 0.15
CA TRP A 4 21.53 -5.14 -0.43
C TRP A 4 22.62 -5.40 -1.49
N ALA A 5 23.13 -4.35 -2.17
CA ALA A 5 24.18 -4.49 -3.18
C ALA A 5 25.60 -4.74 -2.58
N LYS A 6 25.76 -4.62 -1.26
CA LYS A 6 27.04 -4.82 -0.56
C LYS A 6 27.17 -6.20 0.10
N ASN A 7 26.21 -7.10 -0.10
CA ASN A 7 26.28 -8.45 0.46
C ASN A 7 27.28 -9.30 -0.38
N PRO A 8 28.32 -9.90 0.23
CA PRO A 8 29.31 -10.73 -0.48
C PRO A 8 28.69 -11.84 -1.32
N TRP A 9 27.57 -12.42 -0.86
CA TRP A 9 26.85 -13.46 -1.59
C TRP A 9 26.11 -12.93 -2.82
N VAL A 10 25.55 -11.71 -2.72
CA VAL A 10 24.85 -11.04 -3.84
C VAL A 10 25.86 -10.55 -4.89
N LEU A 11 27.04 -10.10 -4.45
CA LEU A 11 28.15 -9.76 -5.35
C LEU A 11 28.72 -11.01 -6.04
N GLY A 12 28.93 -12.11 -5.30
CA GLY A 12 29.44 -13.36 -5.87
C GLY A 12 28.49 -13.97 -6.90
N ILE A 13 27.20 -14.10 -6.58
CA ILE A 13 26.19 -14.65 -7.51
C ILE A 13 25.87 -13.65 -8.62
N GLY A 14 25.83 -12.36 -8.31
CA GLY A 14 25.61 -11.31 -9.30
C GLY A 14 26.70 -11.27 -10.35
N THR A 15 27.97 -11.35 -9.94
CA THR A 15 29.11 -11.34 -10.87
C THR A 15 29.20 -12.60 -11.73
N THR A 16 28.84 -13.78 -11.21
CA THR A 16 28.86 -15.02 -12.02
C THR A 16 27.70 -15.09 -13.01
N VAL A 17 26.49 -14.65 -12.62
CA VAL A 17 25.33 -14.62 -13.54
C VAL A 17 25.52 -13.53 -14.59
N ILE A 18 25.90 -12.31 -14.19
CA ILE A 18 26.13 -11.21 -15.13
C ILE A 18 27.35 -11.50 -16.01
N GLY A 19 28.44 -12.04 -15.43
CA GLY A 19 29.63 -12.42 -16.16
C GLY A 19 29.39 -13.55 -17.16
N GLY A 20 28.65 -14.60 -16.76
CA GLY A 20 28.30 -15.71 -17.64
C GLY A 20 27.41 -15.30 -18.80
N VAL A 21 26.41 -14.44 -18.55
CA VAL A 21 25.52 -13.89 -19.58
C VAL A 21 26.26 -12.92 -20.51
N LEU A 22 27.14 -12.06 -19.99
CA LEU A 22 27.95 -11.16 -20.82
C LEU A 22 28.99 -11.92 -21.66
N LEU A 23 29.61 -12.97 -21.12
CA LEU A 23 30.55 -13.79 -21.88
C LEU A 23 29.85 -14.53 -23.02
N SER A 24 28.66 -15.06 -22.78
CA SER A 24 27.88 -15.77 -23.80
C SER A 24 27.34 -14.82 -24.87
N LEU A 25 26.91 -13.62 -24.51
CA LEU A 25 26.53 -12.57 -25.47
C LEU A 25 27.73 -12.07 -26.30
N LEU A 26 28.92 -11.94 -25.70
CA LEU A 26 30.15 -11.57 -26.42
C LEU A 26 30.61 -12.68 -27.40
N LEU A 27 30.48 -13.94 -27.00
CA LEU A 27 30.77 -15.09 -27.85
C LEU A 27 29.77 -15.22 -29.01
N ASP A 28 28.47 -15.02 -28.76
CA ASP A 28 27.43 -15.01 -29.78
C ASP A 28 27.59 -13.84 -30.76
N TRP A 29 28.05 -12.66 -30.29
CA TRP A 29 28.31 -11.49 -31.14
C TRP A 29 29.54 -11.66 -32.04
N ILE A 30 30.60 -12.32 -31.54
CA ILE A 30 31.83 -12.58 -32.31
C ILE A 30 31.63 -13.66 -33.37
N GLN A 31 30.76 -14.65 -33.12
CA GLN A 31 30.60 -15.80 -34.02
C GLN A 31 29.49 -15.64 -35.06
N GLY A 32 28.68 -14.58 -35.01
CA GLY A 32 27.64 -14.32 -36.01
C GLY A 32 26.64 -15.48 -36.17
N ILE A 33 26.42 -16.22 -35.08
CA ILE A 33 25.59 -17.42 -35.06
C ILE A 33 24.13 -16.98 -34.90
N ASP A 34 23.25 -17.52 -35.76
CA ASP A 34 21.81 -17.35 -35.65
C ASP A 34 21.36 -17.65 -34.21
N TRP A 35 20.98 -16.62 -33.47
CA TRP A 35 20.51 -16.65 -32.07
C TRP A 35 19.40 -17.69 -31.83
N LEU A 36 18.66 -18.05 -32.87
CA LEU A 36 17.65 -19.12 -32.89
C LEU A 36 18.24 -20.51 -32.65
N SER A 37 19.46 -20.78 -33.11
CA SER A 37 20.13 -22.08 -32.94
C SER A 37 20.66 -22.25 -31.52
N THR A 38 21.21 -21.19 -30.92
CA THR A 38 21.62 -21.15 -29.51
C THR A 38 20.41 -21.29 -28.59
N PHE A 39 19.32 -20.56 -28.86
CA PHE A 39 18.07 -20.69 -28.12
C PHE A 39 17.48 -22.11 -28.20
N LYS A 40 17.52 -22.73 -29.38
CA LYS A 40 17.03 -24.11 -29.58
C LYS A 40 17.86 -25.14 -28.81
N ASN A 41 19.18 -24.97 -28.76
CA ASN A 41 20.05 -25.84 -27.96
C ASN A 41 19.83 -25.67 -26.46
N VAL A 42 19.63 -24.43 -25.98
CA VAL A 42 19.27 -24.16 -24.58
C VAL A 42 17.92 -24.80 -24.24
N MET A 43 16.90 -24.64 -25.09
CA MET A 43 15.59 -25.28 -24.87
C MET A 43 15.66 -26.80 -24.90
N ARG A 44 16.47 -27.39 -25.80
CA ARG A 44 16.66 -28.85 -25.84
C ARG A 44 17.39 -29.37 -24.62
N PHE A 45 18.33 -28.60 -24.08
CA PHE A 45 19.03 -28.92 -22.83
C PHE A 45 18.08 -28.87 -21.63
N ILE A 46 17.24 -27.84 -21.54
CA ILE A 46 16.20 -27.72 -20.51
C ILE A 46 15.21 -28.88 -20.63
N PHE A 47 14.72 -29.17 -21.83
CA PHE A 47 13.76 -30.25 -22.06
C PHE A 47 14.35 -31.63 -21.74
N ASN A 48 15.59 -31.91 -22.14
CA ASN A 48 16.27 -33.15 -21.78
C ASN A 48 16.55 -33.23 -20.28
N GLY A 49 16.86 -32.12 -19.61
CA GLY A 49 16.99 -32.05 -18.16
C GLY A 49 15.68 -32.36 -17.44
N VAL A 50 14.56 -31.81 -17.92
CA VAL A 50 13.21 -32.07 -17.40
C VAL A 50 12.79 -33.52 -17.64
N VAL A 51 13.01 -34.06 -18.84
CA VAL A 51 12.70 -35.46 -19.16
C VAL A 51 13.59 -36.44 -18.38
N SER A 52 14.86 -36.11 -18.17
CA SER A 52 15.75 -36.89 -17.29
C SER A 52 15.27 -36.84 -15.84
N PHE A 53 14.85 -35.67 -15.35
CA PHE A 53 14.29 -35.51 -14.01
C PHE A 53 12.95 -36.26 -13.84
N LEU A 54 12.10 -36.28 -14.85
CA LEU A 54 10.82 -37.02 -14.86
C LEU A 54 10.99 -38.53 -14.97
N ASN A 55 12.05 -39.01 -15.63
CA ASN A 55 12.39 -40.44 -15.74
C ASN A 55 13.22 -40.96 -14.57
N PHE A 56 13.59 -40.12 -13.59
CA PHE A 56 14.10 -40.63 -12.33
C PHE A 56 12.98 -41.44 -11.65
N GLU A 57 13.30 -42.61 -11.10
CA GLU A 57 12.40 -43.33 -10.18
C GLU A 57 12.25 -42.50 -8.90
N ILE A 58 11.45 -41.43 -8.98
CA ILE A 58 11.25 -40.51 -7.87
C ILE A 58 10.49 -41.26 -6.79
N LYS A 59 11.20 -41.70 -5.75
CA LYS A 59 10.58 -42.15 -4.51
C LYS A 59 9.64 -41.04 -4.03
N VAL A 60 8.39 -41.39 -3.75
CA VAL A 60 7.27 -40.49 -3.37
C VAL A 60 7.68 -39.40 -2.35
N TRP A 61 8.66 -39.68 -1.51
CA TRP A 61 9.29 -38.74 -0.58
C TRP A 61 9.86 -37.47 -1.21
N TRP A 62 10.50 -37.53 -2.38
CA TRP A 62 11.04 -36.36 -3.07
C TRP A 62 9.93 -35.43 -3.61
N LEU A 63 8.81 -36.01 -4.04
CA LEU A 63 7.62 -35.26 -4.44
C LEU A 63 7.02 -34.49 -3.26
N LEU A 64 6.92 -35.14 -2.09
CA LEU A 64 6.42 -34.51 -0.86
C LEU A 64 7.31 -33.36 -0.39
N ILE A 65 8.64 -33.51 -0.48
CA ILE A 65 9.59 -32.44 -0.15
C ILE A 65 9.40 -31.24 -1.09
N ALA A 66 9.23 -31.47 -2.39
CA ALA A 66 9.00 -30.40 -3.35
C ALA A 66 7.70 -29.62 -3.07
N ILE A 67 6.60 -30.33 -2.76
CA ILE A 67 5.32 -29.71 -2.40
C ILE A 67 5.46 -28.89 -1.11
N ALA A 68 6.15 -29.42 -0.09
CA ALA A 68 6.37 -28.70 1.16
C ALA A 68 7.15 -27.38 0.94
N ILE A 69 8.18 -27.39 0.09
CA ILE A 69 8.96 -26.19 -0.26
C ILE A 69 8.08 -25.15 -0.97
N ILE A 70 7.22 -25.58 -1.91
CA ILE A 70 6.30 -24.69 -2.62
C ILE A 70 5.31 -24.04 -1.64
N VAL A 71 4.73 -24.82 -0.72
CA VAL A 71 3.78 -24.31 0.29
C VAL A 71 4.45 -23.29 1.22
N VAL A 72 5.67 -23.58 1.70
CA VAL A 72 6.42 -22.64 2.54
C VAL A 72 6.78 -21.37 1.76
N GLY A 73 7.20 -21.50 0.50
CA GLY A 73 7.48 -20.36 -0.38
C GLY A 73 6.26 -19.47 -0.57
N LEU A 74 5.10 -20.06 -0.88
CA LEU A 74 3.83 -19.34 -1.01
C LEU A 74 3.41 -18.67 0.31
N PHE A 75 3.60 -19.34 1.44
CA PHE A 75 3.31 -18.77 2.76
C PHE A 75 4.16 -17.52 3.05
N VAL A 76 5.46 -17.58 2.76
CA VAL A 76 6.37 -16.45 2.93
C VAL A 76 6.01 -15.30 1.98
N VAL A 77 5.73 -15.59 0.72
CA VAL A 77 5.31 -14.57 -0.27
C VAL A 77 4.00 -13.92 0.14
N ALA A 78 2.99 -14.68 0.55
CA ALA A 78 1.72 -14.13 1.02
C ALA A 78 1.90 -13.21 2.24
N LYS A 79 2.77 -13.60 3.18
CA LYS A 79 3.06 -12.82 4.40
C LYS A 79 3.84 -11.53 4.10
N ILE A 80 4.67 -11.52 3.05
CA ILE A 80 5.39 -10.33 2.61
C ILE A 80 4.48 -9.40 1.80
N SER A 81 3.68 -9.94 0.88
CA SER A 81 2.75 -9.15 0.05
C SER A 81 1.67 -8.45 0.88
N GLY A 82 1.20 -9.05 1.98
CA GLY A 82 0.28 -8.38 2.92
C GLY A 82 0.88 -7.20 3.68
N SER A 83 2.22 -7.10 3.73
CA SER A 83 2.93 -6.03 4.45
C SER A 83 3.31 -4.82 3.59
N GLN A 84 3.07 -4.91 2.27
CA GLN A 84 3.58 -3.96 1.29
C GLN A 84 2.47 -3.15 0.58
N SER A 85 1.41 -2.79 1.29
CA SER A 85 0.57 -1.67 0.82
C SER A 85 1.43 -0.40 0.87
N ASN A 86 1.72 0.19 -0.28
CA ASN A 86 2.51 1.41 -0.42
C ASN A 86 2.11 2.45 0.64
N ASN A 87 3.06 2.82 1.51
CA ASN A 87 2.88 3.78 2.61
C ASN A 87 2.78 5.24 2.11
N ILE A 88 2.13 5.48 0.97
CA ILE A 88 1.79 6.82 0.55
C ILE A 88 0.43 7.10 1.18
N PRO A 89 0.35 7.95 2.21
CA PRO A 89 -0.93 8.32 2.80
C PRO A 89 -1.82 8.93 1.71
N PRO A 90 -3.08 8.49 1.58
CA PRO A 90 -3.96 9.05 0.57
C PRO A 90 -4.16 10.55 0.80
N THR A 91 -4.23 11.31 -0.28
CA THR A 91 -4.29 12.79 -0.26
C THR A 91 -5.48 13.33 0.52
N PHE A 92 -6.60 12.60 0.58
CA PHE A 92 -7.78 13.00 1.36
C PHE A 92 -7.49 13.14 2.87
N LEU A 93 -6.44 12.51 3.39
CA LEU A 93 -6.06 12.64 4.81
C LEU A 93 -5.63 14.06 5.19
N GLN A 94 -5.34 14.92 4.22
CA GLN A 94 -5.01 16.33 4.45
C GLN A 94 -6.27 17.19 4.68
N TYR A 95 -7.43 16.73 4.20
CA TYR A 95 -8.71 17.42 4.37
C TYR A 95 -9.27 17.14 5.77
N THR A 96 -8.95 18.02 6.72
CA THR A 96 -9.23 17.84 8.16
C THR A 96 -9.97 19.03 8.79
N LYS A 97 -10.23 20.06 7.98
CA LYS A 97 -10.89 21.29 8.39
C LYS A 97 -11.68 21.86 7.22
N ASP A 98 -12.87 22.37 7.50
CA ASP A 98 -13.68 23.08 6.52
C ASP A 98 -14.77 23.93 7.21
N TYR A 99 -15.38 24.86 6.48
CA TYR A 99 -16.50 25.65 6.95
C TYR A 99 -17.80 25.17 6.28
N MET A 100 -18.71 24.61 7.07
CA MET A 100 -19.96 24.02 6.59
C MET A 100 -21.08 24.20 7.62
N LEU A 101 -22.32 24.33 7.14
CA LEU A 101 -23.51 24.49 8.00
C LEU A 101 -23.42 25.69 8.96
N GLY A 102 -22.66 26.74 8.61
CA GLY A 102 -22.45 27.92 9.47
C GLY A 102 -21.40 27.75 10.57
N TYR A 103 -20.72 26.60 10.61
CA TYR A 103 -19.70 26.26 11.59
C TYR A 103 -18.36 26.00 10.90
N SER A 104 -17.27 26.38 11.57
CA SER A 104 -15.95 25.87 11.23
C SER A 104 -15.78 24.52 11.91
N TRP A 105 -15.38 23.49 11.17
CA TRP A 105 -15.22 22.13 11.67
C TRP A 105 -13.77 21.69 11.61
N GLU A 106 -13.37 20.89 12.60
CA GLU A 106 -12.10 20.17 12.60
C GLU A 106 -12.35 18.70 12.94
N TRP A 107 -11.63 17.82 12.27
CA TRP A 107 -11.69 16.38 12.51
C TRP A 107 -10.34 15.72 12.26
N THR A 108 -10.24 14.47 12.71
CA THR A 108 -9.08 13.61 12.53
C THR A 108 -9.49 12.32 11.84
N TYR A 109 -8.55 11.64 11.18
CA TYR A 109 -8.79 10.31 10.64
C TYR A 109 -8.15 9.26 11.52
N SER A 110 -8.88 8.20 11.83
CA SER A 110 -8.32 7.00 12.46
C SER A 110 -8.39 5.82 11.51
N LYS A 111 -7.34 4.99 11.51
CA LYS A 111 -7.26 3.78 10.67
C LYS A 111 -7.82 2.61 11.45
N MET A 112 -8.84 1.96 10.90
CA MET A 112 -9.47 0.77 11.46
C MET A 112 -8.66 -0.49 11.10
N TYR A 113 -8.94 -1.60 11.80
CA TYR A 113 -8.28 -2.89 11.58
C TYR A 113 -8.47 -3.45 10.17
N ASP A 114 -9.55 -3.09 9.49
CA ASP A 114 -9.85 -3.45 8.11
C ASP A 114 -9.07 -2.59 7.08
N GLY A 115 -8.23 -1.68 7.56
CA GLY A 115 -7.44 -0.77 6.73
C GLY A 115 -8.21 0.45 6.23
N LYS A 116 -9.51 0.58 6.53
CA LYS A 116 -10.32 1.76 6.18
C LYS A 116 -10.05 2.91 7.14
N TYR A 117 -10.29 4.12 6.66
CA TYR A 117 -10.21 5.33 7.48
C TYR A 117 -11.61 5.74 7.90
N THR A 118 -11.78 6.09 9.17
CA THR A 118 -13.00 6.67 9.70
C THR A 118 -12.73 8.08 10.22
N ILE A 119 -13.73 8.95 10.12
CA ILE A 119 -13.69 10.29 10.70
C ILE A 119 -13.79 10.13 12.22
N SER A 120 -12.96 10.84 12.96
CA SER A 120 -12.86 10.75 14.41
C SER A 120 -12.64 12.14 15.00
N ASN A 121 -13.13 12.37 16.20
CA ASN A 121 -13.08 13.68 16.86
C ASN A 121 -13.63 14.81 15.98
N LEU A 122 -14.75 14.59 15.30
CA LEU A 122 -15.44 15.65 14.57
C LEU A 122 -15.97 16.66 15.59
N HIS A 123 -15.62 17.95 15.45
CA HIS A 123 -16.11 18.97 16.36
C HIS A 123 -16.13 20.36 15.73
N PRO A 124 -17.07 21.22 16.15
CA PRO A 124 -17.09 22.61 15.72
C PRO A 124 -16.05 23.44 16.50
N VAL A 125 -15.44 24.41 15.82
CA VAL A 125 -14.44 25.35 16.34
C VAL A 125 -14.89 26.78 16.12
N CYS A 126 -14.50 27.65 17.04
CA CYS A 126 -14.85 29.07 17.00
C CYS A 126 -14.09 29.79 15.89
N THR A 127 -14.81 30.47 14.99
CA THR A 127 -14.25 31.25 13.88
C THR A 127 -13.35 32.42 14.31
N LYS A 128 -13.55 32.94 15.52
CA LYS A 128 -12.78 34.09 16.03
C LYS A 128 -11.45 33.71 16.67
N CYS A 129 -11.39 32.57 17.35
CA CYS A 129 -10.24 32.22 18.20
C CYS A 129 -9.70 30.79 18.02
N GLY A 130 -10.31 29.99 17.14
CA GLY A 130 -9.91 28.62 16.82
C GLY A 130 -10.10 27.61 17.96
N MET A 131 -10.76 28.00 19.07
CA MET A 131 -11.01 27.09 20.17
C MET A 131 -12.21 26.19 19.86
N ARG A 132 -12.11 24.91 20.22
CA ARG A 132 -13.23 23.96 20.20
C ARG A 132 -14.42 24.53 20.95
N LEU A 133 -15.58 24.49 20.31
CA LEU A 133 -16.84 24.89 20.92
C LEU A 133 -17.31 23.79 21.87
N LYS A 134 -17.90 24.20 22.98
CA LYS A 134 -18.49 23.32 23.98
C LYS A 134 -20.01 23.45 23.91
N GLN A 135 -20.71 22.32 23.93
CA GLN A 135 -22.16 22.35 24.06
C GLN A 135 -22.57 22.97 25.41
N GLY A 136 -23.49 23.92 25.34
CA GLY A 136 -23.95 24.75 26.45
C GLY A 136 -25.44 25.10 26.30
N GLY A 137 -25.92 25.98 27.18
CA GLY A 137 -27.34 26.34 27.27
C GLY A 137 -28.18 25.35 28.09
N LEU A 138 -29.39 25.78 28.47
CA LEU A 138 -30.32 25.04 29.33
C LEU A 138 -30.73 23.66 28.77
N TYR A 139 -30.62 23.47 27.45
CA TYR A 139 -31.02 22.26 26.74
C TYR A 139 -29.95 21.72 25.79
N GLY A 140 -28.69 22.18 25.89
CA GLY A 140 -27.65 21.79 24.95
C GLY A 140 -27.84 22.33 23.53
N THR A 141 -28.76 23.27 23.33
CA THR A 141 -29.11 23.88 22.04
C THR A 141 -28.17 25.01 21.63
N GLU A 142 -27.04 25.16 22.33
CA GLU A 142 -26.07 26.21 22.04
C GLU A 142 -24.65 25.65 22.07
N MET A 143 -23.79 26.21 21.22
CA MET A 143 -22.36 26.00 21.23
C MET A 143 -21.67 27.26 21.73
N GLU A 144 -20.92 27.13 22.83
CA GLU A 144 -20.25 28.23 23.51
C GLU A 144 -18.73 28.13 23.34
N CYS A 145 -18.11 29.28 23.05
CA CYS A 145 -16.67 29.43 23.09
C CYS A 145 -16.20 29.97 24.45
N LEU A 146 -15.44 29.17 25.19
CA LEU A 146 -14.92 29.54 26.51
C LEU A 146 -13.87 30.67 26.50
N ARG A 147 -13.27 30.98 25.34
CA ARG A 147 -12.24 32.03 25.23
C ARG A 147 -12.79 33.39 24.86
N CYS A 148 -13.76 33.44 23.94
CA CYS A 148 -14.31 34.70 23.42
C CYS A 148 -15.80 34.89 23.73
N ASN A 149 -16.37 34.01 24.57
CA ASN A 149 -17.75 34.07 25.06
C ASN A 149 -18.80 34.19 23.94
N THR A 150 -18.48 33.63 22.77
CA THR A 150 -19.37 33.64 21.61
C THR A 150 -20.25 32.40 21.66
N THR A 151 -21.55 32.61 21.56
CA THR A 151 -22.56 31.55 21.52
C THR A 151 -23.18 31.47 20.13
N GLN A 152 -23.52 30.25 19.71
CA GLN A 152 -24.20 29.96 18.43
C GLN A 152 -25.26 28.88 18.65
N ASN A 153 -26.37 28.97 17.91
CA ASN A 153 -27.49 28.03 18.02
C ASN A 153 -27.12 26.67 17.45
N TRP A 154 -27.14 25.65 18.30
CA TRP A 154 -26.78 24.29 17.96
C TRP A 154 -28.01 23.41 17.81
N GLU A 155 -27.98 22.58 16.77
CA GLU A 155 -28.96 21.53 16.53
C GLU A 155 -28.20 20.21 16.38
N ASP A 156 -28.65 19.16 17.07
CA ASP A 156 -27.91 17.90 17.16
C ASP A 156 -27.75 17.19 15.80
N SER A 157 -28.65 17.46 14.84
CA SER A 157 -28.55 16.94 13.46
C SER A 157 -27.33 17.47 12.71
N VAL A 158 -26.80 18.64 13.09
CA VAL A 158 -25.74 19.33 12.36
C VAL A 158 -24.44 18.53 12.35
N GLU A 159 -24.15 17.75 13.39
CA GLU A 159 -22.96 16.88 13.41
C GLU A 159 -23.06 15.76 12.37
N TYR A 160 -24.21 15.12 12.26
CA TYR A 160 -24.46 14.07 11.28
C TYR A 160 -24.43 14.61 9.84
N ASP A 161 -25.07 15.77 9.63
CA ASP A 161 -25.08 16.43 8.33
C ASP A 161 -23.67 16.89 7.92
N ALA A 162 -22.85 17.37 8.87
CA ALA A 162 -21.46 17.72 8.63
C ALA A 162 -20.65 16.49 8.19
N GLN A 163 -20.85 15.33 8.84
CA GLN A 163 -20.18 14.09 8.44
C GLN A 163 -20.52 13.72 6.99
N LEU A 164 -21.81 13.76 6.61
CA LEU A 164 -22.24 13.46 5.24
C LEU A 164 -21.63 14.42 4.21
N LEU A 165 -21.53 15.71 4.53
CA LEU A 165 -20.90 16.71 3.68
C LEU A 165 -19.40 16.47 3.51
N ILE A 166 -18.70 16.07 4.58
CA ILE A 166 -17.28 15.70 4.51
C ILE A 166 -17.08 14.53 3.55
N GLU A 167 -17.89 13.48 3.68
CA GLU A 167 -17.83 12.30 2.82
C GLU A 167 -18.11 12.65 1.34
N ASP A 168 -19.10 13.50 1.07
CA ASP A 168 -19.40 13.97 -0.29
C ASP A 168 -18.27 14.83 -0.88
N ASN A 169 -17.69 15.73 -0.09
CA ASN A 169 -16.57 16.58 -0.51
C ASN A 169 -15.31 15.74 -0.83
N ILE A 170 -15.02 14.71 -0.02
CA ILE A 170 -13.93 13.77 -0.31
C ILE A 170 -14.20 13.06 -1.64
N ARG A 171 -15.43 12.56 -1.86
CA ARG A 171 -15.81 11.86 -3.08
C ARG A 171 -15.64 12.74 -4.32
N LYS A 172 -16.11 13.99 -4.27
CA LYS A 172 -15.96 14.97 -5.35
C LYS A 172 -14.50 15.25 -5.68
N ASN A 173 -13.67 15.52 -4.67
CA ASN A 173 -12.26 15.80 -4.85
C ASN A 173 -11.49 14.59 -5.38
N TYR A 174 -11.89 13.38 -5.02
CA TYR A 174 -11.26 12.16 -5.54
C TYR A 174 -11.63 11.90 -7.01
N SER A 175 -12.90 12.12 -7.39
CA SER A 175 -13.36 11.95 -8.77
C SER A 175 -12.78 12.96 -9.76
N GLN A 176 -12.36 14.14 -9.31
CA GLN A 176 -11.74 15.16 -10.18
C GLN A 176 -10.23 14.96 -10.40
N ASN A 177 -9.57 14.14 -9.57
CA ASN A 177 -8.13 13.91 -9.61
C ASN A 177 -7.74 12.55 -10.22
N GLN A 178 -8.70 11.83 -10.82
CA GLN A 178 -8.50 10.63 -11.64
C GLN A 178 -8.62 10.97 -13.12
#